data_AF-A0A382QJX5-F1
#
_entry.id   AF-A0A382QJX5-F1
#
_cell.length_a   1.000
_cell.length_b   1.000
_cell.length_c   1.000
_cell.angle_alpha   90.00
_cell.angle_beta   90.00
_cell.angle_gamma   90.00
#
_symmetry.space_group_name_H-M   'P 1'
#
loop_
_entity.id
_entity.type
_entity.pdbx_description
1 polymer ?
#
loop_
_entity_poly.entity_id
_entity_poly.type
_entity_poly.pdbx_seq_one_letter_code
_entity_poly.pdbx_strand_id
1 'polypeptide(L)'
;MLLFADRSKFEVVTLAGVSQIKGLNGSSNYEGYYIRMVDVENVLFSDEAIALDTELNDANYILGDFRNNSIETITGTSGDDVIDSYGGFDEIDGNDGNDTLLLFADRSKFEITILNDTVKIKGVNGSGNYEGYTITLSNVETIMFADQTIQVSELSSSSSQLIPGTVDNNTLDPALPITPDGDDNPYPIILPGEISLWAEEYDLEL
;
A
#
# COMPACT_ATOMS: atom_id res chain seq x y z
N MET A 1 -2.60 22.30 -20.45
CA MET A 1 -1.54 23.06 -19.73
C MET A 1 -0.40 23.40 -20.69
N LEU A 2 0.28 24.55 -20.56
CA LEU A 2 1.50 24.91 -21.31
C LEU A 2 2.68 25.10 -20.34
N LEU A 3 3.81 24.44 -20.61
CA LEU A 3 5.06 24.54 -19.85
C LEU A 3 6.20 24.97 -20.78
N PHE A 4 6.90 26.04 -20.40
CA PHE A 4 7.96 26.65 -21.22
C PHE A 4 9.34 25.98 -21.01
N ALA A 5 9.41 24.67 -21.17
CA ALA A 5 10.64 23.88 -21.21
C ALA A 5 10.39 22.54 -21.90
N ASP A 6 11.46 21.85 -22.32
CA ASP A 6 11.38 20.56 -23.01
C ASP A 6 10.82 19.46 -22.09
N ARG A 7 10.07 18.50 -22.65
CA ARG A 7 9.45 17.38 -21.91
C ARG A 7 10.46 16.63 -21.05
N SER A 8 11.69 16.47 -21.56
CA SER A 8 12.77 15.74 -20.89
C SER A 8 13.18 16.34 -19.53
N LYS A 9 12.73 17.57 -19.23
CA LYS A 9 12.98 18.27 -17.97
C LYS A 9 11.90 18.05 -16.92
N PHE A 10 10.97 17.13 -17.15
CA PHE A 10 9.86 16.87 -16.24
C PHE A 10 9.65 15.38 -15.98
N GLU A 11 9.30 15.04 -14.75
CA GLU A 11 8.66 13.78 -14.40
C GLU A 11 7.14 14.02 -14.42
N VAL A 12 6.39 13.13 -15.08
CA VAL A 12 4.93 13.21 -15.17
C VAL A 12 4.38 11.86 -14.73
N VAL A 13 3.52 11.87 -13.71
CA VAL A 13 2.86 10.68 -13.16
C VAL A 13 1.37 10.99 -13.07
N THR A 14 0.52 10.05 -13.49
CA THR A 14 -0.93 10.20 -13.40
C THR A 14 -1.51 8.99 -12.69
N LEU A 15 -2.30 9.24 -11.64
CA LEU A 15 -2.94 8.24 -10.79
C LEU A 15 -4.42 8.61 -10.66
N ALA A 16 -5.31 7.68 -11.02
CA ALA A 16 -6.76 7.86 -10.96
C ALA A 16 -7.24 9.20 -11.57
N GLY A 17 -6.67 9.64 -12.70
CA GLY A 17 -7.02 10.90 -13.36
C GLY A 17 -6.45 12.18 -12.73
N VAL A 18 -5.69 12.08 -11.62
CA VAL A 18 -4.89 13.18 -11.06
C VAL A 18 -3.47 13.08 -11.57
N SER A 19 -2.96 14.15 -12.18
CA SER A 19 -1.59 14.21 -12.68
C SER A 19 -0.69 15.06 -11.79
N GLN A 20 0.49 14.53 -11.48
CA GLN A 20 1.61 15.28 -10.89
C GLN A 20 2.70 15.51 -11.94
N ILE A 21 3.15 16.76 -12.06
CA ILE A 21 4.34 17.14 -12.81
C ILE A 21 5.38 17.69 -11.86
N LYS A 22 6.59 17.14 -11.91
CA LYS A 22 7.75 17.66 -11.18
C LYS A 22 8.78 18.23 -12.15
N GLY A 23 9.19 19.47 -11.93
CA GLY A 23 10.28 20.07 -12.69
C GLY A 23 11.64 19.55 -12.22
N LEU A 24 12.41 19.00 -13.15
CA LEU A 24 13.78 18.52 -12.94
C LEU A 24 14.79 19.66 -13.13
N ASN A 25 16.07 19.35 -12.90
CA ASN A 25 17.14 20.32 -13.13
C ASN A 25 17.12 20.87 -14.57
N GLY A 26 17.10 22.19 -14.69
CA GLY A 26 17.04 22.87 -15.98
C GLY A 26 15.62 22.99 -16.57
N SER A 27 14.58 22.72 -15.79
CA SER A 27 13.18 23.06 -16.13
C SER A 27 12.85 24.53 -15.86
N SER A 28 13.84 25.43 -15.90
CA SER A 28 13.66 26.87 -15.64
C SER A 28 13.00 27.13 -14.28
N ASN A 29 11.92 27.92 -14.25
CA ASN A 29 11.21 28.29 -13.03
C ASN A 29 10.37 27.15 -12.42
N TYR A 30 10.34 25.98 -13.05
CA TYR A 30 9.64 24.80 -12.53
C TYR A 30 10.56 23.89 -11.71
N GLU A 31 11.88 24.14 -11.67
CA GLU A 31 12.85 23.25 -11.02
C GLU A 31 12.55 23.07 -9.53
N GLY A 32 12.36 21.82 -9.12
CA GLY A 32 12.04 21.44 -7.74
C GLY A 32 10.59 21.65 -7.34
N TYR A 33 9.75 22.22 -8.21
CA TYR A 33 8.33 22.41 -7.97
C TYR A 33 7.50 21.24 -8.49
N TYR A 34 6.39 21.02 -7.79
CA TYR A 34 5.36 20.06 -8.15
C TYR A 34 4.11 20.81 -8.56
N ILE A 35 3.44 20.31 -9.60
CA ILE A 35 2.17 20.81 -10.11
C ILE A 35 1.19 19.65 -10.04
N ARG A 36 0.05 19.83 -9.34
CA ARG A 36 -1.12 18.93 -9.43
C ARG A 36 -2.10 19.45 -10.46
N MET A 37 -2.70 18.53 -11.20
CA MET A 37 -3.77 18.82 -12.15
C MET A 37 -4.80 17.71 -12.10
N VAL A 38 -6.06 18.11 -12.26
CA VAL A 38 -7.21 17.24 -12.53
C VAL A 38 -7.93 17.86 -13.72
N ASP A 39 -8.65 17.06 -14.51
CA ASP A 39 -9.38 17.54 -15.70
C ASP A 39 -8.50 18.28 -16.72
N VAL A 40 -7.25 17.83 -16.91
CA VAL A 40 -6.34 18.36 -17.93
C VAL A 40 -5.88 17.22 -18.82
N GLU A 41 -6.34 17.19 -20.06
CA GLU A 41 -6.08 16.04 -20.95
C GLU A 41 -4.77 16.19 -21.73
N ASN A 42 -4.22 17.40 -21.83
CA ASN A 42 -3.03 17.66 -22.63
C ASN A 42 -2.05 18.61 -21.93
N VAL A 43 -0.78 18.26 -21.98
CA VAL A 43 0.33 19.12 -21.55
C VAL A 43 1.23 19.38 -22.75
N LEU A 44 1.39 20.66 -23.06
CA LEU A 44 2.26 21.14 -24.11
C LEU A 44 3.57 21.59 -23.47
N PHE A 45 4.67 20.99 -23.90
CA PHE A 45 6.03 21.39 -23.63
C PHE A 45 6.56 22.20 -24.83
N SER A 46 7.79 22.73 -24.71
CA SER A 46 8.40 23.50 -25.81
C SER A 46 8.68 22.66 -27.06
N ASP A 47 8.90 21.36 -26.89
CA ASP A 47 9.32 20.41 -27.92
C ASP A 47 8.22 19.42 -28.33
N GLU A 48 7.29 19.09 -27.44
CA GLU A 48 6.21 18.14 -27.73
C GLU A 48 4.93 18.38 -26.92
N ALA A 49 3.87 17.65 -27.28
CA ALA A 49 2.65 17.55 -26.50
C ALA A 49 2.45 16.10 -26.06
N ILE A 50 2.01 15.92 -24.82
CA ILE A 50 1.58 14.61 -24.29
C ILE A 50 0.09 14.66 -23.96
N ALA A 51 -0.57 13.54 -24.17
CA ALA A 51 -1.90 13.28 -23.62
C ALA A 51 -1.76 12.71 -22.20
N LEU A 52 -2.67 13.10 -21.31
CA LEU A 52 -2.78 12.57 -19.95
C LEU A 52 -3.97 11.63 -19.87
N ASP A 53 -3.82 10.60 -19.05
CA ASP A 53 -4.94 9.72 -18.70
C ASP A 53 -5.83 10.43 -17.68
N THR A 54 -6.99 10.88 -18.11
CA THR A 54 -7.91 11.71 -17.31
C THR A 54 -9.20 10.97 -16.99
N GLU A 55 -9.22 9.64 -17.14
CA GLU A 55 -10.34 8.85 -16.70
C GLU A 55 -10.48 9.00 -15.18
N LEU A 56 -11.54 9.69 -14.77
CA LEU A 56 -11.90 9.83 -13.36
C LEU A 56 -12.74 8.64 -12.94
N ASN A 57 -12.49 8.17 -11.72
CA ASN A 57 -13.35 7.21 -11.07
C ASN A 57 -14.68 7.87 -10.71
N ASP A 58 -15.73 7.06 -10.51
CA ASP A 58 -16.99 7.52 -9.90
C ASP A 58 -16.77 7.73 -8.39
N ALA A 59 -16.04 8.79 -8.05
CA ALA A 59 -15.55 9.09 -6.70
C ALA A 59 -15.42 10.61 -6.49
N ASN A 60 -15.37 11.06 -5.23
CA ASN A 60 -15.06 12.46 -4.93
C ASN A 60 -13.55 12.68 -4.89
N TYR A 61 -13.08 13.76 -5.53
CA TYR A 61 -11.65 14.09 -5.56
C TYR A 61 -11.34 15.13 -4.48
N ILE A 62 -10.50 14.74 -3.52
CA ILE A 62 -10.11 15.57 -2.37
C ILE A 62 -8.61 15.86 -2.49
N LEU A 63 -8.27 17.12 -2.75
CA LEU A 63 -6.89 17.58 -2.88
C LEU A 63 -6.50 18.45 -1.68
N GLY A 64 -5.47 18.04 -0.94
CA GLY A 64 -4.84 18.80 0.13
C GLY A 64 -4.01 19.98 -0.39
N ASP A 65 -3.51 20.80 0.53
CA ASP A 65 -2.62 21.93 0.24
C ASP A 65 -1.14 21.51 0.45
N PHE A 66 -0.24 22.20 -0.25
CA PHE A 66 1.19 22.09 0.03
C PHE A 66 1.66 23.33 0.75
N ARG A 67 1.51 23.31 2.06
CA ARG A 67 2.18 24.30 2.92
C ARG A 67 3.30 23.58 3.62
N ASN A 68 4.55 23.98 3.38
CA ASN A 68 5.70 23.34 4.01
C ASN A 68 5.49 23.18 5.53
N ASN A 69 5.51 21.93 6.00
CA ASN A 69 5.23 21.53 7.38
C ASN A 69 3.80 21.81 7.89
N SER A 70 2.79 21.90 7.02
CA SER A 70 1.40 21.83 7.46
C SER A 70 1.10 20.41 7.97
N ILE A 71 0.24 20.41 8.97
CA ILE A 71 -0.56 19.28 9.36
C ILE A 71 -1.96 19.64 8.87
N GLU A 72 -2.52 18.84 8.00
CA GLU A 72 -3.91 18.95 7.58
C GLU A 72 -4.72 17.78 8.12
N THR A 73 -5.94 18.07 8.56
CA THR A 73 -6.94 17.03 8.79
C THR A 73 -7.81 16.97 7.55
N ILE A 74 -7.72 15.87 6.81
CA ILE A 74 -8.49 15.60 5.61
C ILE A 74 -9.55 14.58 5.99
N THR A 75 -10.82 14.95 5.83
CA THR A 75 -11.95 14.03 6.08
C THR A 75 -12.66 13.80 4.77
N GLY A 76 -12.84 12.52 4.44
CA GLY A 76 -13.63 12.03 3.32
C GLY A 76 -15.12 12.28 3.49
N THR A 77 -15.88 11.74 2.56
CA THR A 77 -17.32 11.86 2.47
C THR A 77 -17.98 10.59 3.00
N SER A 78 -19.15 10.23 2.49
CA SER A 78 -19.80 8.95 2.81
C SER A 78 -19.88 8.02 1.59
N GLY A 79 -19.18 8.37 0.52
CA GLY A 79 -19.02 7.55 -0.67
C GLY A 79 -17.56 7.53 -1.07
N ASP A 80 -17.24 6.77 -2.11
CA ASP A 80 -15.86 6.54 -2.54
C ASP A 80 -15.11 7.85 -2.81
N ASP A 81 -13.95 8.01 -2.19
CA ASP A 81 -13.09 9.17 -2.36
C ASP A 81 -11.73 8.82 -2.97
N VAL A 82 -11.21 9.71 -3.81
CA VAL A 82 -9.83 9.74 -4.29
C VAL A 82 -9.13 10.92 -3.63
N ILE A 83 -8.19 10.59 -2.75
CA ILE A 83 -7.55 11.54 -1.85
C ILE A 83 -6.10 11.73 -2.25
N ASP A 84 -5.70 13.00 -2.36
CA ASP A 84 -4.33 13.41 -2.53
C ASP A 84 -3.95 14.44 -1.47
N SER A 85 -3.16 14.04 -0.48
CA SER A 85 -2.76 14.94 0.62
C SER A 85 -1.72 16.00 0.22
N TYR A 86 -1.16 15.88 -0.99
CA TYR A 86 -0.04 16.66 -1.50
C TYR A 86 1.32 16.49 -0.78
N GLY A 87 1.37 16.05 0.47
CA GLY A 87 2.61 15.93 1.25
C GLY A 87 2.30 15.96 2.74
N GLY A 88 3.15 16.60 3.53
CA GLY A 88 2.78 17.07 4.88
C GLY A 88 2.62 15.99 5.96
N PHE A 89 2.43 16.47 7.19
CA PHE A 89 2.17 15.61 8.36
C PHE A 89 0.66 15.39 8.52
N ASP A 90 0.00 14.89 7.49
CA ASP A 90 -1.46 14.92 7.41
C ASP A 90 -2.12 13.75 8.15
N GLU A 91 -3.30 14.02 8.68
CA GLU A 91 -4.22 13.04 9.25
C GLU A 91 -5.41 12.92 8.31
N ILE A 92 -5.63 11.72 7.77
CA ILE A 92 -6.65 11.44 6.76
C ILE A 92 -7.61 10.39 7.31
N ASP A 93 -8.90 10.72 7.29
CA ASP A 93 -10.00 9.81 7.59
C ASP A 93 -10.89 9.71 6.35
N GLY A 94 -10.91 8.57 5.65
CA GLY A 94 -11.76 8.39 4.46
C GLY A 94 -13.25 8.28 4.79
N ASN A 95 -13.57 7.99 6.06
CA ASN A 95 -14.94 7.82 6.57
C ASN A 95 -15.66 6.61 5.95
N ASP A 96 -16.84 6.76 5.34
CA ASP A 96 -17.55 5.63 4.72
C ASP A 96 -17.29 5.64 3.21
N GLY A 97 -17.03 4.48 2.59
CA GLY A 97 -16.77 4.39 1.16
C GLY A 97 -15.71 3.33 0.87
N ASN A 98 -15.29 3.22 -0.39
CA ASN A 98 -14.05 2.56 -0.78
C ASN A 98 -13.04 3.64 -1.16
N ASP A 99 -12.22 4.05 -0.19
CA ASP A 99 -11.38 5.24 -0.35
C ASP A 99 -9.98 4.90 -0.85
N THR A 100 -9.41 5.79 -1.66
CA THR A 100 -8.12 5.61 -2.30
C THR A 100 -7.20 6.79 -2.01
N LEU A 101 -6.06 6.53 -1.35
CA LEU A 101 -4.97 7.50 -1.24
C LEU A 101 -4.03 7.42 -2.45
N LEU A 102 -3.69 8.57 -3.02
CA LEU A 102 -2.68 8.71 -4.08
C LEU A 102 -1.31 9.11 -3.54
N LEU A 103 -0.27 8.36 -3.93
CA LEU A 103 1.12 8.64 -3.63
C LEU A 103 1.96 8.61 -4.91
N PHE A 104 2.43 9.78 -5.34
CA PHE A 104 3.07 9.94 -6.66
C PHE A 104 4.56 9.56 -6.70
N ALA A 105 4.96 8.62 -5.85
CA ALA A 105 6.27 8.00 -5.88
C ALA A 105 6.11 6.47 -5.72
N ASP A 106 7.14 5.72 -6.09
CA ASP A 106 7.10 4.25 -5.98
C ASP A 106 6.90 3.80 -4.53
N ARG A 107 6.23 2.66 -4.34
CA ARG A 107 6.01 2.03 -3.04
C ARG A 107 7.30 1.85 -2.23
N SER A 108 8.42 1.61 -2.90
CA SER A 108 9.74 1.47 -2.27
C SER A 108 10.25 2.73 -1.56
N LYS A 109 9.63 3.89 -1.83
CA LYS A 109 9.96 5.20 -1.22
C LYS A 109 9.16 5.49 0.05
N PHE A 110 8.43 4.51 0.57
CA PHE A 110 7.59 4.66 1.75
C PHE A 110 7.81 3.54 2.76
N GLU A 111 7.97 3.95 4.02
CA GLU A 111 7.92 3.09 5.20
C GLU A 111 6.47 3.07 5.71
N ILE A 112 5.85 1.90 5.78
CA ILE A 112 4.47 1.76 6.23
C ILE A 112 4.45 0.99 7.56
N THR A 113 3.80 1.56 8.56
CA THR A 113 3.59 0.94 9.88
C THR A 113 2.11 0.92 10.18
N ILE A 114 1.60 -0.22 10.65
CA ILE A 114 0.20 -0.37 11.06
C ILE A 114 0.17 -0.53 12.57
N LEU A 115 -0.70 0.23 13.23
CA LEU A 115 -0.96 0.10 14.65
C LEU A 115 -2.47 0.13 14.86
N ASN A 116 -3.05 -1.04 15.19
CA ASN A 116 -4.50 -1.25 15.22
C ASN A 116 -5.11 -0.86 13.86
N ASP A 117 -6.13 0.00 13.87
CA ASP A 117 -6.83 0.45 12.67
C ASP A 117 -6.20 1.72 12.05
N THR A 118 -5.01 2.11 12.50
CA THR A 118 -4.28 3.28 11.98
C THR A 118 -3.09 2.86 11.15
N VAL A 119 -3.00 3.39 9.93
CA VAL A 119 -1.86 3.20 9.03
C VAL A 119 -1.01 4.47 9.03
N LYS A 120 0.30 4.34 9.25
CA LYS A 120 1.26 5.43 9.14
C LYS A 120 2.17 5.20 7.95
N ILE A 121 2.24 6.18 7.07
CA ILE A 121 3.03 6.15 5.84
C ILE A 121 4.05 7.27 5.91
N LYS A 122 5.33 6.90 6.05
CA LYS A 122 6.43 7.85 6.10
C LYS A 122 7.19 7.86 4.78
N GLY A 123 7.32 9.03 4.18
CA GLY A 123 8.13 9.21 2.97
C GLY A 123 9.63 9.20 3.32
N VAL A 124 10.40 8.39 2.59
CA VAL A 124 11.86 8.37 2.69
C VAL A 124 12.51 9.12 1.52
N ASN A 125 13.84 9.11 1.43
CA ASN A 125 14.56 9.85 0.40
C ASN A 125 14.09 9.49 -1.01
N GLY A 126 13.74 10.53 -1.78
CA GLY A 126 13.24 10.39 -3.15
C GLY A 126 11.74 10.15 -3.26
N SER A 127 10.97 10.24 -2.17
CA SER A 127 9.50 10.27 -2.22
C SER A 127 8.93 11.62 -2.67
N GLY A 128 9.77 12.64 -2.86
CA GLY A 128 9.32 13.96 -3.32
C GLY A 128 8.70 14.77 -2.19
N ASN A 129 7.48 15.28 -2.37
CA ASN A 129 6.81 16.11 -1.35
C ASN A 129 6.50 15.39 -0.03
N TYR A 130 6.62 14.06 -0.02
CA TYR A 130 6.41 13.24 1.17
C TYR A 130 7.71 13.02 1.99
N GLU A 131 8.88 13.46 1.49
CA GLU A 131 10.17 13.13 2.09
C GLU A 131 10.31 13.71 3.50
N GLY A 132 10.50 12.83 4.49
CA GLY A 132 10.63 13.19 5.90
C GLY A 132 9.29 13.42 6.62
N TYR A 133 8.18 13.39 5.89
CA TYR A 133 6.83 13.55 6.42
C TYR A 133 6.17 12.21 6.70
N THR A 134 5.13 12.22 7.53
CA THR A 134 4.33 11.03 7.84
C THR A 134 2.85 11.37 7.73
N ILE A 135 2.18 10.67 6.83
CA ILE A 135 0.73 10.69 6.68
C ILE A 135 0.16 9.60 7.58
N THR A 136 -0.91 9.92 8.31
CA THR A 136 -1.65 8.99 9.17
C THR A 136 -3.04 8.76 8.58
N LEU A 137 -3.41 7.50 8.34
CA LEU A 137 -4.67 7.12 7.73
C LEU A 137 -5.56 6.34 8.71
N SER A 138 -6.85 6.59 8.63
CA SER A 138 -7.95 5.74 9.11
C SER A 138 -9.03 5.63 8.04
N ASN A 139 -9.75 4.50 8.01
CA ASN A 139 -10.86 4.27 7.07
C ASN A 139 -10.48 4.58 5.61
N VAL A 140 -9.37 4.01 5.15
CA VAL A 140 -8.94 4.10 3.75
C VAL A 140 -8.55 2.70 3.30
N GLU A 141 -9.14 2.21 2.22
CA GLU A 141 -9.04 0.83 1.77
C GLU A 141 -7.89 0.62 0.80
N THR A 142 -7.59 1.61 -0.05
CA THR A 142 -6.65 1.47 -1.15
C THR A 142 -5.55 2.52 -1.10
N ILE A 143 -4.30 2.12 -1.40
CA ILE A 143 -3.20 3.05 -1.63
C ILE A 143 -2.65 2.81 -3.03
N MET A 144 -2.66 3.85 -3.85
CA MET A 144 -2.14 3.85 -5.22
C MET A 144 -0.79 4.59 -5.25
N PHE A 145 0.28 3.84 -5.47
CA PHE A 145 1.63 4.34 -5.70
C PHE A 145 1.89 4.54 -7.19
N ALA A 146 3.00 5.21 -7.53
CA ALA A 146 3.41 5.40 -8.92
C ALA A 146 3.67 4.09 -9.69
N ASP A 147 4.07 3.03 -8.98
CA ASP A 147 4.47 1.73 -9.56
C ASP A 147 3.46 0.60 -9.32
N GLN A 148 2.56 0.75 -8.36
CA GLN A 148 1.60 -0.29 -7.98
C GLN A 148 0.44 0.23 -7.15
N THR A 149 -0.65 -0.54 -7.08
CA THR A 149 -1.76 -0.31 -6.16
C THR A 149 -1.80 -1.45 -5.15
N ILE A 150 -2.05 -1.13 -3.88
CA ILE A 150 -2.16 -2.12 -2.80
C ILE A 150 -3.46 -1.91 -2.02
N GLN A 151 -4.01 -3.00 -1.51
CA GLN A 151 -5.12 -2.95 -0.56
C GLN A 151 -4.56 -2.84 0.87
N VAL A 152 -5.12 -1.96 1.69
CA VAL A 152 -4.67 -1.73 3.07
C VAL A 152 -4.82 -3.01 3.91
N SER A 153 -5.83 -3.83 3.64
CA SER A 153 -6.01 -5.15 4.26
C SER A 153 -4.84 -6.12 4.03
N GLU A 154 -4.08 -5.96 2.94
CA GLU A 154 -2.93 -6.81 2.61
C GLU A 154 -1.69 -6.43 3.46
N LEU A 155 -1.62 -5.18 3.92
CA LEU A 155 -0.49 -4.70 4.72
C LEU A 155 -0.44 -5.39 6.09
N SER A 156 -1.59 -5.59 6.74
CA SER A 156 -1.70 -6.28 8.04
C SER A 156 -1.36 -7.76 7.96
N SER A 157 -1.55 -8.37 6.79
CA SER A 157 -1.35 -9.80 6.54
C SER A 157 0.12 -10.22 6.44
N SER A 158 1.04 -9.26 6.32
CA SER A 158 2.49 -9.51 6.17
C SER A 158 3.23 -9.75 7.50
N SER A 159 2.56 -9.56 8.64
CA SER A 159 3.15 -9.67 9.99
C SER A 159 3.19 -11.10 10.57
N SER A 160 2.66 -12.10 9.84
CA SER A 160 2.57 -13.49 10.28
C SER A 160 3.41 -14.46 9.44
N GLN A 161 4.66 -14.12 9.12
CA GLN A 161 5.65 -15.17 8.86
C GLN A 161 6.20 -15.65 10.21
N LEU A 162 5.50 -16.59 10.84
CA LEU A 162 6.12 -17.49 11.81
C LEU A 162 7.21 -18.24 11.05
N ILE A 163 8.46 -17.85 11.25
CA ILE A 163 9.62 -18.68 10.91
C ILE A 163 9.41 -20.00 11.65
N PRO A 164 9.22 -21.16 10.99
CA PRO A 164 9.33 -22.43 11.68
C PRO A 164 10.73 -22.49 12.25
N GLY A 165 10.82 -22.49 13.59
CA GLY A 165 12.09 -22.46 14.30
C GLY A 165 13.06 -23.45 13.68
N THR A 166 14.23 -22.95 13.27
CA THR A 166 15.38 -23.79 12.97
C THR A 166 15.71 -24.53 14.27
N VAL A 167 15.36 -25.81 14.34
CA VAL A 167 15.84 -26.70 15.41
C VAL A 167 17.36 -26.79 15.29
N ASP A 168 18.03 -26.05 16.18
CA ASP A 168 19.42 -26.25 16.54
C ASP A 168 19.59 -27.68 17.05
N ASN A 169 20.47 -28.42 16.39
CA ASN A 169 20.82 -29.79 16.72
C ASN A 169 22.10 -29.79 17.57
N ASN A 170 22.03 -29.36 18.83
CA ASN A 170 22.99 -29.81 19.84
C ASN A 170 22.59 -29.49 21.30
N THR A 171 22.90 -30.45 22.19
CA THR A 171 23.02 -30.35 23.66
C THR A 171 21.78 -30.58 24.57
N LEU A 172 21.58 -31.88 24.85
CA LEU A 172 21.35 -32.55 26.16
C LEU A 172 20.41 -31.90 27.22
N ASP A 173 19.32 -32.63 27.44
CA ASP A 173 18.25 -32.59 28.45
C ASP A 173 18.70 -32.70 29.93
N PRO A 174 17.85 -32.28 30.91
CA PRO A 174 17.34 -33.26 31.87
C PRO A 174 15.84 -33.13 32.25
N ALA A 175 15.04 -34.08 31.74
CA ALA A 175 14.00 -34.94 32.33
C ALA A 175 13.31 -34.43 33.63
N LEU A 176 11.96 -34.32 33.72
CA LEU A 176 10.96 -35.38 33.99
C LEU A 176 9.63 -34.73 34.53
N PRO A 177 8.47 -35.42 34.73
CA PRO A 177 8.07 -36.79 34.31
C PRO A 177 6.60 -37.00 33.82
N ILE A 178 6.46 -37.99 32.93
CA ILE A 178 5.47 -39.10 32.77
C ILE A 178 3.93 -38.91 32.74
N THR A 179 3.36 -39.72 31.84
CA THR A 179 2.02 -39.91 31.23
C THR A 179 0.86 -40.35 32.13
N PRO A 180 -0.39 -40.23 31.64
CA PRO A 180 -1.24 -41.43 31.54
C PRO A 180 -2.24 -41.42 30.36
N ASP A 181 -2.13 -42.33 29.41
CA ASP A 181 -3.07 -43.46 29.21
C ASP A 181 -2.67 -44.19 27.91
N GLY A 182 -2.58 -45.51 27.98
CA GLY A 182 -2.02 -46.33 26.92
C GLY A 182 -3.07 -46.75 25.90
N ASP A 183 -2.81 -46.46 24.63
CA ASP A 183 -3.06 -47.41 23.53
C ASP A 183 -2.09 -47.11 22.38
N ASP A 184 -1.47 -48.16 21.87
CA ASP A 184 -0.46 -48.17 20.82
C ASP A 184 -1.12 -47.90 19.45
N ASN A 185 -0.48 -47.08 18.59
CA ASN A 185 -0.17 -47.36 17.17
C ASN A 185 -0.05 -46.05 16.35
N PRO A 186 1.12 -45.69 15.81
CA PRO A 186 1.22 -44.54 14.90
C PRO A 186 0.55 -44.86 13.55
N TYR A 187 -0.48 -44.09 13.19
CA TYR A 187 -1.11 -44.16 11.86
C TYR A 187 -0.08 -43.91 10.73
N PRO A 188 -0.06 -44.70 9.64
CA PRO A 188 0.89 -44.53 8.55
C PRO A 188 0.57 -43.32 7.66
N ILE A 189 1.64 -42.67 7.17
CA ILE A 189 1.59 -41.59 6.18
C ILE A 189 1.17 -42.18 4.81
N ILE A 190 0.02 -41.77 4.25
CA ILE A 190 -0.42 -42.18 2.90
C ILE A 190 0.07 -41.14 1.88
N LEU A 191 0.84 -41.57 0.88
CA LEU A 191 1.29 -40.76 -0.26
C LEU A 191 0.24 -40.79 -1.40
N PRO A 192 0.17 -39.75 -2.27
CA PRO A 192 -0.83 -39.69 -3.33
C PRO A 192 -0.65 -40.83 -4.34
N GLY A 193 -1.63 -41.74 -4.44
CA GLY A 193 -1.63 -42.85 -5.39
C GLY A 193 -1.89 -44.25 -4.79
N GLU A 194 -1.92 -44.39 -3.47
CA GLU A 194 -2.22 -45.67 -2.80
C GLU A 194 -3.71 -45.77 -2.42
N ILE A 195 -4.33 -46.91 -2.72
CA ILE A 195 -5.70 -47.26 -2.36
C ILE A 195 -5.77 -47.63 -0.87
N SER A 196 -6.63 -46.94 -0.12
CA SER A 196 -6.86 -47.17 1.31
C SER A 196 -7.43 -48.56 1.56
N LEU A 197 -6.73 -49.38 2.36
CA LEU A 197 -7.09 -50.76 2.68
C LEU A 197 -7.64 -50.89 4.11
N TRP A 198 -8.61 -50.06 4.48
CA TRP A 198 -9.41 -50.26 5.70
C TRP A 198 -10.87 -49.91 5.39
N ALA A 199 -11.49 -50.85 4.67
CA ALA A 199 -12.93 -50.94 4.61
C ALA A 199 -13.40 -51.84 5.77
N GLU A 200 -14.53 -51.43 6.36
CA GLU A 200 -15.45 -52.22 7.20
C GLU A 200 -14.95 -52.46 8.65
N GLU A 201 -15.76 -52.33 9.71
CA GLU A 201 -17.15 -52.77 9.88
C GLU A 201 -17.86 -52.04 11.06
N TYR A 202 -19.13 -51.74 10.81
CA TYR A 202 -20.31 -51.79 11.69
C TYR A 202 -20.42 -51.00 13.01
N ASP A 203 -21.26 -49.97 12.91
CA ASP A 203 -22.33 -49.51 13.80
C ASP A 203 -22.92 -50.57 14.78
N LEU A 204 -23.22 -50.14 16.02
CA LEU A 204 -24.54 -50.34 16.65
C LEU A 204 -24.65 -49.63 18.02
N GLU A 205 -25.63 -48.73 18.09
CA GLU A 205 -26.22 -48.13 19.29
C GLU A 205 -26.87 -49.18 20.22
N LEU A 206 -26.75 -48.97 21.54
CA LEU A 206 -27.85 -48.87 22.54
C LEU A 206 -27.30 -48.56 23.94
#